data_AF-A0A2N5KI79-F1
#
_entry.id   AF-A0A2N5KI79-F1
#
_cell.length_a   1.000
_cell.length_b   1.000
_cell.length_c   1.000
_cell.angle_alpha   90.00
_cell.angle_beta   90.00
_cell.angle_gamma   90.00
#
_symmetry.space_group_name_H-M   'P 1'
#
loop_
_entity.id
_entity.type
_entity.pdbx_description
1 polymer ?
#
loop_
_entity_poly.entity_id
_entity_poly.type
_entity_poly.pdbx_seq_one_letter_code
_entity_poly.pdbx_strand_id
1 'polypeptide(L)' 'MIAGLGPFELLIILAIVIAIFGAGKLAGIGGALGGSIREFRRSVRDDEPARPTLRDDEPRDTTRV' A
#
# COMPACT_ATOMS: atom_id res chain seq x y z
N MET A 1 -13.79 19.41 19.34
CA MET A 1 -14.95 18.51 19.20
C MET A 1 -15.09 18.05 17.74
N ILE A 2 -14.12 17.27 17.22
CA ILE A 2 -14.22 16.51 15.95
C ILE A 2 -13.27 15.30 16.05
N ALA A 3 -13.28 14.62 17.21
CA ALA A 3 -12.36 13.51 17.52
C ALA A 3 -13.15 12.22 17.75
N GLY A 4 -14.10 11.93 16.85
CA GLY A 4 -15.06 10.82 17.01
C GLY A 4 -15.51 10.19 15.70
N LEU A 5 -14.84 10.46 14.58
CA LEU A 5 -15.01 9.64 13.38
C LEU A 5 -14.20 8.38 13.59
N GLY A 6 -14.81 7.38 14.21
CA GLY A 6 -14.21 6.07 14.38
C GLY A 6 -14.02 5.37 13.02
N PRO A 7 -13.25 4.28 13.01
CA PRO A 7 -13.09 3.46 11.80
C PRO A 7 -14.43 2.91 11.28
N PHE A 8 -15.45 2.80 12.15
CA PHE A 8 -16.78 2.32 11.79
C PHE A 8 -17.60 3.36 11.01
N GLU A 9 -17.58 4.63 11.43
CA GLU A 9 -18.26 5.72 10.73
C GLU A 9 -17.64 5.95 9.34
N LEU A 10 -16.31 5.89 9.24
CA LEU A 10 -15.62 6.00 7.96
C LEU A 10 -16.01 4.86 7.00
N LEU A 11 -16.19 3.64 7.51
CA LEU A 11 -16.64 2.49 6.73
C LEU A 11 -18.06 2.69 6.19
N ILE A 12 -18.97 3.24 7.01
CA ILE A 12 -20.36 3.52 6.58
C ILE A 12 -20.38 4.58 5.48
N ILE A 13 -19.61 5.66 5.63
CA ILE A 13 -19.49 6.70 4.60
C ILE A 13 -18.90 6.11 3.31
N LEU A 14 -17.85 5.29 3.42
CA LEU A 14 -17.26 4.58 2.29
C LEU A 14 -18.27 3.68 1.57
N ALA A 15 -19.11 2.96 2.33
CA ALA A 15 -20.15 2.12 1.76
C ALA A 15 -21.18 2.93 0.95
N ILE A 16 -21.59 4.10 1.44
CA ILE A 16 -22.50 5.01 0.72
C ILE A 16 -21.85 5.51 -0.58
N VAL A 17 -20.57 5.92 -0.53
CA VAL A 17 -19.83 6.35 -1.72
C VAL A 17 -19.76 5.22 -2.74
N ILE A 18 -19.47 3.99 -2.31
CA ILE A 18 -19.46 2.81 -3.19
C ILE A 18 -20.85 2.51 -3.77
N ALA A 19 -21.93 2.72 -3.00
CA ALA A 19 -23.30 2.52 -3.50
C ALA A 19 -23.67 3.52 -4.61
N ILE A 20 -23.21 4.78 -4.51
CA ILE A 20 -23.50 5.83 -5.50
C ILE A 20 -22.65 5.65 -6.76
N PHE A 21 -21.33 5.49 -6.60
CA PHE A 21 -20.39 5.46 -7.72
C PHE A 21 -20.18 4.05 -8.29
N GLY A 22 -20.51 3.01 -7.52
CA GLY A 22 -20.25 1.61 -7.83
C GLY A 22 -18.81 1.18 -7.51
N ALA A 23 -18.64 -0.08 -7.09
CA ALA A 23 -17.33 -0.64 -6.75
C ALA A 23 -16.33 -0.63 -7.92
N GLY A 24 -16.81 -0.82 -9.16
CA GLY A 24 -15.96 -0.84 -10.35
C GLY A 24 -15.31 0.50 -10.68
N LYS A 25 -16.02 1.61 -10.49
CA LYS A 25 -15.48 2.97 -10.71
C LYS A 25 -14.44 3.33 -9.66
N LEU A 26 -14.71 3.04 -8.38
CA LEU A 26 -13.72 3.25 -7.31
C LEU A 26 -12.48 2.37 -7.50
N ALA A 27 -12.65 1.09 -7.87
CA ALA A 27 -11.53 0.19 -8.11
C ALA A 27 -10.65 0.64 -9.30
N GLY A 28 -11.26 1.13 -10.38
CA GLY A 28 -10.53 1.67 -11.53
C GLY A 28 -9.67 2.89 -11.16
N ILE A 29 -10.23 3.85 -10.42
CA ILE A 29 -9.50 5.04 -9.96
C ILE A 29 -8.44 4.65 -8.92
N GLY A 30 -8.80 3.79 -7.95
CA GLY A 30 -7.89 3.29 -6.93
C GLY A 30 -6.71 2.51 -7.49
N GLY A 31 -6.91 1.73 -8.56
CA GLY A 31 -5.83 1.04 -9.26
C GLY A 31 -4.85 2.00 -9.94
N ALA A 32 -5.35 3.02 -10.63
CA ALA A 32 -4.52 4.03 -11.30
C ALA A 32 -3.72 4.90 -10.30
N LEU A 33 -4.37 5.34 -9.22
CA LEU A 33 -3.72 6.07 -8.14
C LEU A 33 -2.75 5.17 -7.36
N GLY A 34 -3.15 3.93 -7.05
CA GLY A 34 -2.31 2.98 -6.32
C GLY A 34 -1.03 2.63 -7.07
N GLY A 35 -1.10 2.45 -8.40
CA GLY A 35 0.06 2.22 -9.24
C GLY A 35 1.03 3.40 -9.24
N SER A 36 0.52 4.62 -9.43
CA SER A 36 1.34 5.83 -9.43
C SER A 36 1.98 6.13 -8.06
N ILE A 37 1.24 5.97 -6.96
CA ILE A 37 1.78 6.09 -5.59
C ILE A 37 2.83 4.99 -5.31
N ARG A 38 2.62 3.76 -5.80
CA ARG A 38 3.59 2.66 -5.61
C ARG A 38 4.92 2.97 -6.29
N GLU A 39 4.89 3.46 -7.53
CA GLU A 39 6.09 3.85 -8.26
C GLU A 39 6.75 5.08 -7.61
N PHE A 40 5.96 6.08 -7.23
CA PHE A 40 6.45 7.26 -6.51
C PHE A 40 7.16 6.88 -5.21
N ARG A 41 6.58 5.97 -4.41
CA ARG A 41 7.20 5.48 -3.17
C ARG A 41 8.47 4.67 -3.44
N ARG A 42 8.57 4.02 -4.59
CA ARG A 42 9.76 3.26 -5.00
C ARG A 42 10.89 4.21 -5.37
N SER A 43 10.65 5.16 -6.26
CA SER A 43 11.67 6.16 -6.66
C SER A 43 12.18 6.96 -5.46
N VAL A 44 11.28 7.39 -4.57
CA VAL A 44 11.66 8.12 -3.34
C VAL A 44 12.49 7.25 -2.37
N ARG A 45 12.30 5.93 -2.37
CA ARG A 45 13.10 4.99 -1.54
C ARG A 45 14.44 4.63 -2.18
N ASP A 46 14.49 4.54 -3.51
CA ASP A 46 15.70 4.18 -4.25
C ASP A 46 16.69 5.37 -4.32
N ASP A 47 16.23 6.61 -4.13
CA ASP A 47 17.06 7.82 -3.98
C ASP A 47 17.65 8.03 -2.57
N GLU A 48 17.23 7.23 -1.57
CA GLU A 48 17.89 7.20 -0.26
C GLU A 48 19.05 6.18 -0.33
N PRO A 49 20.31 6.57 -0.05
CA PRO A 49 21.46 5.68 -0.21
C PRO A 49 21.22 4.39 0.59
N ALA A 50 21.16 3.28 -0.13
CA ALA A 50 20.87 1.93 0.30
C ALA A 50 21.08 1.71 1.81
N ARG A 51 19.99 1.77 2.59
CA ARG A 51 19.98 1.01 3.85
C ARG A 51 19.99 -0.46 3.46
N PRO A 52 21.02 -1.24 3.84
CA PRO A 52 20.98 -2.67 3.67
C PRO A 52 19.80 -3.18 4.49
N THR A 53 18.75 -3.65 3.84
CA THR A 53 17.77 -4.51 4.50
C THR A 53 18.51 -5.79 4.81
N LEU A 54 19.08 -5.87 6.01
CA LEU A 54 19.44 -7.12 6.65
C LEU A 54 18.18 -8.00 6.68
N ARG A 55 18.35 -9.29 6.34
CA ARG A 55 17.38 -10.42 6.37
C ARG A 55 16.53 -10.61 5.11
N ASP A 56 16.39 -11.80 4.52
CA ASP A 56 16.81 -13.17 4.84
C ASP A 56 16.79 -13.95 3.51
N ASP A 57 17.93 -14.44 2.99
CA ASP A 57 18.00 -15.60 2.06
C ASP A 57 19.47 -15.95 1.76
N GLU A 58 20.20 -16.41 2.79
CA GLU A 58 21.46 -17.13 2.58
C GLU A 58 21.34 -18.55 3.17
N PRO A 59 20.80 -19.53 2.41
CA PRO A 59 21.12 -20.91 2.66
C PRO A 59 22.58 -21.12 2.21
N ARG A 60 23.50 -21.05 3.18
CA ARG A 60 24.89 -21.48 2.98
C ARG A 60 24.90 -22.94 2.59
N ASP A 61 25.08 -23.20 1.29
CA ASP A 61 25.61 -24.46 0.79
C ASP A 61 27.02 -24.64 1.34
N THR A 62 27.10 -25.33 2.48
CA THR A 62 28.34 -25.83 3.07
C THR A 62 28.26 -27.35 3.15
N THR A 63 28.03 -28.03 2.02
CA THR A 63 28.23 -29.48 1.94
C THR A 63 28.83 -29.88 0.59
N ARG A 64 30.06 -29.43 0.35
CA ARG A 64 31.02 -30.12 -0.51
C ARG A 64 32.42 -29.99 0.09
N VAL A 65 32.84 -31.03 0.81
CA VAL A 65 34.23 -31.45 1.05
C VAL A 65 34.24 -32.95 1.28
#